data_AF-A0A9W5TXX5-F1
#
_entry.id   AF-A0A9W5TXX5-F1
#
_cell.length_a   1.000
_cell.length_b   1.000
_cell.length_c   1.000
_cell.angle_alpha   90.00
_cell.angle_beta   90.00
_cell.angle_gamma   90.00
#
_symmetry.space_group_name_H-M   'P 1'
#
loop_
_entity.id
_entity.type
_entity.pdbx_description
1 polymer ?
#
loop_
_entity_poly.entity_id
_entity_poly.type
_entity_poly.pdbx_seq_one_letter_code
_entity_poly.pdbx_strand_id
1 'polypeptide(L)'
;MLKYIDSTLRKFRSCFSREASFHWFVIIILGLMVRSDHLGATTSVMRALSLPARCYEKCNHFFRSDAWSLEFIRLAWVQVVRHVAPLIRYNGKVVLVGDGVKQSKEARRMPAVKKLH
;
A
#
# COMPACT_ATOMS: atom_id res chain seq x y z
N MET A 1 14.98 5.49 11.67
CA MET A 1 14.02 4.71 10.86
C MET A 1 12.59 5.25 10.95
N LEU A 2 11.94 5.29 12.12
CA LEU A 2 10.54 5.75 12.24
C LEU A 2 10.32 7.20 11.77
N LYS A 3 11.22 8.13 12.09
CA LYS A 3 11.15 9.53 11.61
C LYS A 3 11.15 9.64 10.08
N TYR A 4 11.87 8.74 9.41
CA TYR A 4 11.93 8.71 7.94
C TYR A 4 10.64 8.14 7.35
N ILE A 5 10.06 7.11 7.98
CA ILE A 5 8.75 6.56 7.58
C ILE A 5 7.67 7.63 7.75
N ASP A 6 7.63 8.32 8.89
CA ASP A 6 6.68 9.41 9.15
C ASP A 6 6.81 10.54 8.12
N SER A 7 8.03 11.05 7.87
CA SER A 7 8.25 12.11 6.88
C SER A 7 7.87 11.69 5.45
N THR A 8 8.06 10.41 5.13
CA THR A 8 7.65 9.85 3.83
C THR A 8 6.13 9.72 3.72
N LEU A 9 5.47 9.19 4.74
CA LEU A 9 4.02 8.99 4.75
C LEU A 9 3.25 10.31 4.77
N ARG A 10 3.77 11.35 5.42
CA ARG A 10 3.19 12.70 5.40
C ARG A 10 3.06 13.27 3.98
N LYS A 11 3.92 12.88 3.04
CA LYS A 11 3.82 13.33 1.63
C LYS A 11 2.57 12.82 0.93
N PHE A 12 1.92 11.77 1.44
CA PHE A 12 0.66 11.25 0.93
C PHE A 12 -0.57 11.94 1.51
N ARG A 13 -0.42 12.87 2.48
CA ARG A 13 -1.54 13.53 3.14
C ARG A 13 -2.47 14.25 2.16
N SER A 14 -1.93 14.82 1.08
CA SER A 14 -2.71 15.51 0.04
C SER A 14 -3.59 14.58 -0.79
N CYS A 15 -3.34 13.26 -0.79
CA CYS A 15 -4.16 12.29 -1.50
C CYS A 15 -5.50 11.99 -0.80
N PHE A 16 -5.68 12.46 0.44
CA PHE A 16 -6.85 12.17 1.25
C PHE A 16 -7.57 13.46 1.62
N SER A 17 -8.87 13.52 1.37
CA SER A 17 -9.72 14.63 1.82
C SER A 17 -9.92 14.59 3.33
N ARG A 18 -10.17 13.39 3.88
CA ARG A 18 -10.44 13.17 5.31
C ARG A 18 -9.20 12.70 6.06
N GLU A 19 -8.98 13.29 7.23
CA GLU A 19 -7.87 12.93 8.11
C GLU A 19 -7.98 11.49 8.63
N ALA A 20 -9.19 11.04 8.97
CA ALA A 20 -9.43 9.66 9.39
C ALA A 20 -8.99 8.63 8.32
N SER A 21 -9.24 8.90 7.04
CA SER A 21 -8.82 8.03 5.94
C SER A 21 -7.31 8.00 5.80
N PHE A 22 -6.64 9.14 5.96
CA PHE A 22 -5.19 9.20 5.99
C PHE A 22 -4.59 8.40 7.15
N HIS A 23 -5.17 8.47 8.36
CA HIS A 23 -4.72 7.66 9.49
C HIS A 23 -4.88 6.16 9.23
N TRP A 24 -6.00 5.74 8.64
CA TRP A 24 -6.19 4.34 8.23
C TRP A 24 -5.16 3.91 7.18
N PHE A 25 -4.85 4.76 6.22
CA PHE A 25 -3.78 4.51 5.25
C PHE A 25 -2.42 4.28 5.95
N VAL A 26 -2.05 5.14 6.90
CA VAL A 26 -0.79 4.98 7.67
C VAL A 26 -0.77 3.66 8.44
N ILE A 27 -1.86 3.33 9.14
CA ILE A 27 -1.99 2.07 9.89
C ILE A 27 -1.83 0.86 8.95
N ILE A 28 -2.48 0.89 7.78
CA ILE A 28 -2.40 -0.19 6.80
C ILE A 28 -0.98 -0.34 6.27
N ILE A 29 -0.31 0.75 5.88
CA ILE A 29 1.07 0.67 5.37
C ILE A 29 2.02 0.14 6.44
N LEU A 30 1.92 0.63 7.68
CA LEU A 30 2.73 0.10 8.78
C LEU A 30 2.47 -1.38 9.04
N GLY A 31 1.19 -1.80 9.01
CA GLY A 31 0.83 -3.21 9.14
C GLY A 31 1.38 -4.06 8.00
N LEU A 32 1.38 -3.57 6.76
CA LEU A 32 1.98 -4.25 5.61
C LEU A 32 3.51 -4.32 5.69
N MET A 33 4.17 -3.37 6.34
CA MET A 33 5.62 -3.38 6.57
C MET A 33 6.03 -4.37 7.66
N VAL A 34 5.20 -4.56 8.69
CA VAL A 34 5.52 -5.39 9.86
C VAL A 34 4.99 -6.82 9.72
N ARG A 35 3.94 -7.06 8.92
CA ARG A 35 3.35 -8.39 8.79
C ARG A 35 4.38 -9.43 8.35
N SER A 36 4.31 -10.59 8.98
CA SER A 36 5.11 -11.77 8.66
C SER A 36 4.27 -12.93 8.12
N ASP A 37 2.93 -12.79 8.14
CA ASP A 37 1.99 -13.82 7.76
C ASP A 37 1.47 -13.65 6.33
N HIS A 38 1.07 -14.77 5.73
CA HIS A 38 0.54 -14.86 4.37
C HIS A 38 -1.00 -14.93 4.35
N LEU A 39 -1.66 -14.51 5.43
CA LEU A 39 -3.12 -14.44 5.53
C LEU A 39 -3.67 -13.25 4.73
N GLY A 40 -4.99 -13.07 4.77
CA GLY A 40 -5.65 -11.91 4.13
C GLY A 40 -5.14 -10.58 4.67
N ALA A 41 -5.01 -9.57 3.81
CA ALA A 41 -4.38 -8.29 4.14
C ALA A 41 -4.94 -7.63 5.42
N THR A 42 -6.27 -7.59 5.58
CA THR A 42 -6.92 -7.03 6.77
C THR A 42 -6.57 -7.83 8.02
N THR A 43 -6.68 -9.17 7.96
CA THR A 43 -6.36 -10.06 9.08
C THR A 43 -4.89 -9.95 9.49
N SER A 44 -3.99 -9.94 8.52
CA SER A 44 -2.56 -9.74 8.71
C SER A 44 -2.24 -8.42 9.40
N VAL A 45 -2.81 -7.30 8.92
CA VAL A 45 -2.59 -5.97 9.51
C VAL A 45 -3.11 -5.90 10.94
N MET A 46 -4.31 -6.44 11.21
CA MET A 46 -4.87 -6.46 12.57
C MET A 46 -3.98 -7.24 13.54
N ARG A 47 -3.47 -8.41 13.11
CA ARG A 47 -2.57 -9.25 13.92
C ARG A 47 -1.20 -8.61 14.12
N ALA A 48 -0.59 -8.10 13.06
CA ALA A 48 0.74 -7.48 13.10
C ALA A 48 0.78 -6.27 14.04
N LEU A 49 -0.29 -5.49 14.10
CA LEU A 49 -0.40 -4.30 14.94
C LEU A 49 -1.18 -4.54 16.25
N SER A 50 -1.60 -5.77 16.52
CA SER A 50 -2.41 -6.13 17.70
C SER A 50 -3.64 -5.23 17.90
N LEU A 51 -4.35 -4.91 16.81
CA LEU A 51 -5.54 -4.06 16.82
C LEU A 51 -6.76 -4.82 17.37
N PRO A 52 -7.67 -4.14 18.09
CA PRO A 52 -8.85 -4.79 18.64
C PRO A 52 -9.82 -5.21 17.52
N ALA A 53 -10.55 -6.31 17.71
CA ALA A 53 -11.43 -6.89 16.68
C ALA A 53 -12.46 -5.91 16.09
N ARG A 54 -12.94 -4.93 16.87
CA ARG A 54 -13.83 -3.84 16.42
C ARG A 54 -13.26 -2.98 15.28
N CYS A 55 -11.93 -2.99 15.10
CA CYS A 55 -11.24 -2.26 14.04
C CYS A 55 -11.26 -3.00 12.69
N TYR A 56 -11.57 -4.31 12.69
CA TYR A 56 -11.57 -5.13 11.49
C TYR A 56 -12.53 -4.57 10.44
N GLU A 57 -13.78 -4.30 10.80
CA GLU A 57 -14.75 -3.78 9.84
C GLU A 57 -14.45 -2.36 9.38
N LYS A 58 -13.85 -1.53 10.23
CA LYS A 58 -13.40 -0.20 9.82
C LYS A 58 -12.28 -0.28 8.78
N CYS A 59 -11.34 -1.21 8.97
CA CYS A 59 -10.27 -1.45 8.00
C CYS A 59 -10.81 -2.04 6.69
N ASN A 60 -11.76 -2.97 6.78
CA ASN A 60 -12.43 -3.53 5.61
C ASN A 60 -13.22 -2.46 4.83
N HIS A 61 -13.93 -1.57 5.54
CA HIS A 61 -14.61 -0.43 4.96
C HIS A 61 -13.64 0.53 4.27
N PHE A 62 -12.45 0.77 4.84
CA PHE A 62 -11.43 1.61 4.19
C PHE A 62 -11.08 1.11 2.78
N PHE A 63 -10.91 -0.20 2.59
CA PHE A 63 -10.61 -0.77 1.26
C PHE A 63 -11.77 -0.68 0.25
N ARG A 64 -13.00 -0.48 0.73
CA ARG A 64 -14.22 -0.37 -0.09
C ARG A 64 -14.70 1.07 -0.25
N SER A 65 -14.01 2.02 0.35
CA SER A 65 -14.43 3.42 0.41
C SER A 65 -13.84 4.23 -0.73
N ASP A 66 -14.63 5.15 -1.28
CA ASP A 66 -14.17 6.18 -2.23
C ASP A 66 -13.35 7.31 -1.58
N ALA A 67 -12.98 7.16 -0.31
CA ALA A 67 -12.21 8.17 0.42
C ALA A 67 -10.73 8.24 -0.01
N TRP A 68 -10.31 7.37 -0.92
CA TRP A 68 -8.99 7.37 -1.54
C TRP A 68 -9.08 6.83 -2.96
N SER A 69 -8.12 7.19 -3.81
CA SER A 69 -8.01 6.62 -5.16
C SER A 69 -6.60 6.12 -5.41
N LEU A 70 -6.53 4.92 -6.00
CA LEU A 70 -5.28 4.25 -6.33
C LEU A 70 -4.44 5.07 -7.31
N GLU A 71 -5.08 5.78 -8.23
CA GLU A 71 -4.41 6.63 -9.21
C GLU A 71 -3.66 7.77 -8.53
N PHE A 72 -4.33 8.51 -7.63
CA PHE A 72 -3.69 9.62 -6.91
C PHE A 72 -2.56 9.13 -5.99
N ILE A 73 -2.78 8.01 -5.29
CA ILE A 73 -1.72 7.42 -4.45
C ILE A 73 -0.53 6.98 -5.30
N ARG A 74 -0.77 6.38 -6.48
CA ARG A 74 0.30 5.96 -7.40
C ARG A 74 1.10 7.17 -7.91
N LEU A 75 0.43 8.25 -8.30
CA LEU A 75 1.09 9.47 -8.74
C LEU A 75 1.94 10.08 -7.61
N ALA A 76 1.38 10.19 -6.41
CA ALA A 76 2.11 10.65 -5.23
C ALA A 76 3.31 9.75 -4.93
N TRP A 77 3.15 8.42 -5.03
CA TRP A 77 4.23 7.46 -4.84
C TRP A 77 5.38 7.70 -5.82
N VAL A 78 5.09 7.89 -7.11
CA VAL A 78 6.12 8.21 -8.11
C VAL A 78 6.86 9.49 -7.74
N GLN A 79 6.15 10.54 -7.31
CA GLN A 79 6.80 11.78 -6.87
C GLN A 79 7.67 11.55 -5.63
N VAL A 80 7.19 10.80 -4.64
CA VAL A 80 7.97 10.49 -3.43
C VAL A 80 9.24 9.72 -3.77
N VAL A 81 9.13 8.66 -4.59
CA VAL A 81 10.28 7.86 -5.04
C VAL A 81 11.29 8.73 -5.79
N ARG A 82 10.85 9.64 -6.65
CA ARG A 82 11.75 10.55 -7.38
C ARG A 82 12.60 11.43 -6.48
N HIS A 83 12.08 11.82 -5.31
CA HIS A 83 12.81 12.68 -4.37
C HIS A 83 13.62 11.91 -3.33
N VAL A 84 13.22 10.67 -3.02
CA VAL A 84 13.73 9.95 -1.86
C VAL A 84 14.64 8.78 -2.27
N ALA A 85 14.39 8.15 -3.42
CA ALA A 85 15.15 6.99 -3.84
C ALA A 85 16.51 7.40 -4.45
N PRO A 86 17.57 6.60 -4.23
CA PRO A 86 18.86 6.78 -4.92
C PRO A 86 18.73 6.35 -6.38
N LEU A 87 18.26 7.26 -7.24
CA LEU A 87 18.04 6.99 -8.67
C LEU A 87 19.37 6.97 -9.44
N ILE A 88 19.65 5.86 -10.14
CA ILE A 88 20.80 5.76 -11.06
C ILE A 88 20.48 6.52 -12.33
N ARG A 89 21.45 7.32 -12.80
CA ARG A 89 21.33 8.11 -14.03
C ARG A 89 22.39 7.69 -15.05
N TYR A 90 21.97 7.59 -16.31
CA TYR A 90 22.84 7.38 -17.46
C TYR A 90 22.54 8.45 -18.52
N ASN A 91 23.53 9.21 -18.95
CA ASN A 91 23.37 10.36 -19.86
C ASN A 91 22.25 11.33 -19.41
N GLY A 92 22.20 11.64 -18.11
CA GLY A 92 21.20 12.54 -17.52
C GLY A 92 19.79 11.94 -17.35
N LYS A 93 19.51 10.76 -17.91
CA LYS A 93 18.22 10.06 -17.83
C LYS A 93 18.19 9.06 -16.67
N VAL A 94 17.03 8.90 -16.01
CA VAL A 94 16.84 7.92 -14.94
C VAL A 94 16.74 6.52 -15.55
N VAL A 95 17.54 5.58 -15.04
CA VAL A 95 17.47 4.17 -15.43
C VAL A 95 16.43 3.47 -14.55
N LEU A 96 15.47 2.79 -15.18
CA LEU A 96 14.44 2.01 -14.50
C LEU A 96 14.65 0.53 -14.84
N VAL A 97 14.76 -0.30 -13.82
CA VAL A 97 14.80 -1.76 -13.97
C VAL A 97 13.36 -2.27 -13.93
N GLY A 98 12.93 -2.92 -15.01
CA GLY A 98 11.63 -3.56 -15.10
C GLY A 98 11.80 -5.08 -15.08
N ASP A 99 11.10 -5.75 -14.18
CA ASP A 99 10.98 -7.20 -14.16
C ASP A 99 9.49 -7.59 -14.20
N GLY A 100 9.19 -8.65 -14.94
CA GLY A 100 7.85 -9.16 -15.16
C GLY A 100 7.52 -10.27 -14.17
N VAL A 101 6.81 -9.95 -13.10
CA VAL A 101 6.35 -10.98 -12.17
C VAL A 101 4.93 -11.44 -12.52
N LYS A 102 4.78 -12.73 -12.82
CA LYS A 102 3.46 -13.35 -12.94
C LYS A 102 2.87 -13.57 -11.55
N GLN A 103 2.03 -12.66 -11.11
CA GLN A 103 1.24 -12.86 -9.88
C GLN A 103 0.18 -13.93 -10.15
N SER A 104 0.38 -15.13 -9.60
CA SER A 104 -0.68 -16.13 -9.55
C SER A 104 -1.83 -15.57 -8.74
N LYS A 105 -2.99 -15.46 -9.39
CA LYS A 105 -4.24 -15.09 -8.74
C LYS A 105 -5.06 -16.35 -8.62
N GLU A 106 -5.76 -16.51 -7.51
CA GLU A 106 -6.79 -17.52 -7.36
C GLU A 106 -7.96 -16.87 -6.66
N ALA A 107 -9.15 -16.97 -7.24
CA ALA A 107 -10.37 -16.49 -6.63
C ALA A 107 -11.54 -17.29 -7.18
N ARG A 108 -12.55 -17.53 -6.34
CA ARG A 108 -13.74 -18.33 -6.69
C ARG A 108 -14.56 -17.71 -7.83
N ARG A 109 -14.41 -16.39 -8.07
CA ARG A 109 -15.15 -15.63 -9.10
C ARG A 109 -14.27 -14.53 -9.70
N MET A 110 -13.20 -14.91 -10.40
CA MET A 110 -12.35 -13.95 -11.11
C MET A 110 -12.26 -14.34 -12.59
N PRO A 111 -12.85 -13.55 -13.50
CA PRO A 111 -12.72 -13.77 -14.93
C PRO A 111 -11.25 -13.75 -15.35
N ALA A 112 -10.88 -14.56 -16.35
CA ALA A 112 -9.53 -14.66 -16.92
C ALA A 112 -8.42 -15.16 -15.96
N VAL A 113 -8.78 -15.75 -14.81
CA VAL A 113 -7.82 -16.37 -13.89
C VAL A 113 -8.02 -17.88 -13.88
N LYS A 114 -7.01 -18.60 -14.39
CA LYS A 114 -7.00 -20.07 -14.38
C LYS A 114 -6.75 -20.56 -12.97
N LYS A 115 -7.67 -21.37 -12.44
CA LYS A 115 -7.45 -22.09 -11.17
C LYS A 115 -6.21 -22.97 -11.36
N LEU A 116 -5.16 -22.73 -10.59
CA LEU A 116 -4.02 -23.63 -10.53
C LEU A 116 -4.46 -24.81 -9.65
N HIS A 117 -4.39 -26.02 -10.21
CA HIS A 117 -4.79 -27.27 -9.56
C HIS A 117 -3.85 -27.61 -8.39
#